data_AF-A0A3D5SWW1-F1
#
_entry.id   AF-A0A3D5SWW1-F1
#
_cell.length_a   1.000
_cell.length_b   1.000
_cell.length_c   1.000
_cell.angle_alpha   90.00
_cell.angle_beta   90.00
_cell.angle_gamma   90.00
#
_symmetry.space_group_name_H-M   'P 1'
#
loop_
_entity.id
_entity.type
_entity.pdbx_description
1 polymer ?
#
loop_
_entity_poly.entity_id
_entity_poly.type
_entity_poly.pdbx_seq_one_letter_code
_entity_poly.pdbx_strand_id
1 'polypeptide(L)'
;MTHPIASGRAERSRWLLSVFFSIALAACGERPPPSAPDTGTTAISDDSVGAFLREHWSRPLAAQGPAPERFSAAERSLAPADCGGCHAAQHADWKASLHANAMGPGLMGQLVEMDAEDRDAHQDCIRCHAPLAEQADALAAAIADSGRRPPGHASARALHEEGLVCAACHVRAHQRFGPPRRDGSAPDAAA
;
A
#
# COMPACT_ATOMS: atom_id res chain seq x y z
N MET A 1 17.96 -26.63 55.48
CA MET A 1 17.65 -25.19 55.35
C MET A 1 16.63 -25.06 54.24
N THR A 2 15.36 -24.93 54.62
CA THR A 2 14.20 -24.92 53.73
C THR A 2 13.44 -23.63 54.00
N HIS A 3 13.41 -22.71 53.03
CA HIS A 3 12.61 -21.49 53.10
C HIS A 3 11.27 -21.72 52.38
N PRO A 4 10.12 -21.39 52.99
CA PRO A 4 8.84 -21.41 52.30
C PRO A 4 8.62 -20.09 51.53
N ILE A 5 8.12 -20.21 50.30
CA ILE A 5 7.63 -19.09 49.48
C ILE A 5 6.17 -18.83 49.88
N ALA A 6 5.90 -17.64 50.41
CA ALA A 6 4.55 -17.19 50.73
C ALA A 6 3.85 -16.64 49.47
N SER A 7 2.72 -17.25 49.12
CA SER A 7 1.82 -16.81 48.06
C SER A 7 0.87 -15.72 48.57
N GLY A 8 0.99 -14.49 48.06
CA GLY A 8 0.02 -13.41 48.28
C GLY A 8 -0.92 -13.26 47.10
N ARG A 9 -2.14 -13.82 47.18
CA ARG A 9 -3.23 -13.58 46.22
C ARG A 9 -4.02 -12.37 46.71
N ALA A 10 -3.86 -11.22 46.05
CA ALA A 10 -4.63 -10.02 46.34
C ALA A 10 -6.01 -10.08 45.64
N GLU A 11 -7.06 -10.18 46.44
CA GLU A 11 -8.46 -10.06 46.02
C GLU A 11 -8.78 -8.60 45.64
N ARG A 12 -9.27 -8.38 44.41
CA ARG A 12 -9.76 -7.07 43.97
C ARG A 12 -11.28 -7.03 44.09
N SER A 13 -11.73 -6.38 45.16
CA SER A 13 -13.12 -6.11 45.51
C SER A 13 -13.81 -5.25 44.43
N ARG A 14 -14.99 -5.70 44.01
CA ARG A 14 -15.87 -5.07 43.01
C ARG A 14 -16.76 -4.05 43.74
N TRP A 15 -16.44 -2.76 43.63
CA TRP A 15 -17.35 -1.69 44.02
C TRP A 15 -18.07 -1.14 42.78
N LEU A 16 -19.34 -1.50 42.66
CA LEU A 16 -20.31 -0.88 41.75
C LEU A 16 -20.83 0.39 42.44
N LEU A 17 -20.53 1.57 41.88
CA LEU A 17 -21.17 2.82 42.24
C LEU A 17 -21.70 3.47 40.95
N SER A 18 -22.98 3.23 40.69
CA SER A 18 -23.78 3.94 39.71
C SER A 18 -24.01 5.37 40.19
N VAL A 19 -23.52 6.37 39.45
CA VAL A 19 -23.94 7.76 39.61
C VAL A 19 -24.72 8.16 38.36
N PHE A 20 -26.03 8.30 38.55
CA PHE A 20 -26.96 8.93 37.61
C PHE A 20 -26.60 10.41 37.48
N PHE A 21 -26.27 10.86 36.26
CA PHE A 21 -26.22 12.29 35.93
C PHE A 21 -27.27 12.56 34.84
N SER A 22 -28.32 13.27 35.20
CA SER A 22 -29.34 13.79 34.29
C SER A 22 -29.40 15.31 34.46
N ILE A 23 -28.90 16.08 33.50
CA ILE A 23 -29.21 17.51 33.34
C ILE A 23 -29.32 17.85 31.85
N ALA A 24 -30.26 18.75 31.57
CA ALA A 24 -31.03 19.00 30.36
C ALA A 24 -30.32 19.75 29.21
N LEU A 25 -31.01 19.71 28.06
CA LEU A 25 -30.72 20.33 26.77
C LEU A 25 -30.48 21.86 26.85
N ALA A 26 -29.44 22.30 26.13
CA ALA A 26 -29.40 23.61 25.49
C ALA A 26 -28.94 23.41 24.03
N ALA A 27 -29.91 23.11 23.16
CA ALA A 27 -29.68 23.05 21.72
C ALA A 27 -29.74 24.48 21.15
N CYS A 28 -28.58 25.13 21.04
CA CYS A 28 -28.43 26.25 20.12
C CYS A 28 -28.42 25.67 18.70
N GLY A 29 -29.40 26.06 17.87
CA GLY A 29 -29.46 25.64 16.48
C GLY A 29 -28.49 26.46 15.63
N GLU A 30 -27.37 25.86 15.22
CA GLU A 30 -26.60 26.34 14.08
C GLU A 30 -27.42 26.18 12.80
N ARG A 31 -27.65 27.27 12.06
CA ARG A 31 -28.12 27.19 10.67
C ARG A 31 -27.02 26.57 9.82
N PRO A 32 -27.32 25.55 8.98
CA PRO A 32 -26.37 25.10 7.98
C PRO A 32 -26.06 26.25 7.01
N PRO A 33 -24.80 26.43 6.58
CA PRO A 33 -24.44 27.41 5.57
C PRO A 33 -25.20 27.14 4.25
N PRO A 34 -25.49 28.17 3.45
CA PRO A 34 -26.12 27.97 2.15
C PRO A 34 -25.25 27.05 1.28
N SER A 35 -25.89 26.01 0.73
CA SER A 35 -25.27 25.08 -0.20
C SER A 35 -24.59 25.84 -1.33
N ALA A 36 -23.30 25.57 -1.56
CA ALA A 36 -22.58 26.07 -2.71
C ALA A 36 -23.32 25.65 -4.00
N PRO A 37 -23.28 26.48 -5.07
CA PRO A 37 -23.88 26.13 -6.35
C PRO A 37 -23.31 24.81 -6.86
N ASP A 38 -24.22 23.94 -7.30
CA ASP A 38 -23.96 22.61 -7.82
C ASP A 38 -23.19 22.72 -9.14
N THR A 39 -21.87 22.87 -9.07
CA THR A 39 -20.98 22.66 -10.22
C THR A 39 -21.10 21.20 -10.61
N GLY A 40 -21.89 20.98 -11.66
CA GLY A 40 -22.30 19.68 -12.19
C GLY A 40 -21.18 18.64 -12.16
N THR A 41 -21.20 17.85 -11.08
CA THR A 41 -20.51 16.58 -11.01
C THR A 41 -21.48 15.58 -11.58
N THR A 42 -21.19 15.05 -12.77
CA THR A 42 -21.91 13.89 -13.30
C THR A 42 -21.89 12.82 -12.21
N ALA A 43 -23.06 12.47 -11.66
CA ALA A 43 -23.14 11.51 -10.57
C ALA A 43 -22.50 10.19 -11.03
N ILE A 44 -21.36 9.82 -10.43
CA ILE A 44 -20.71 8.54 -10.66
C ILE A 44 -21.65 7.46 -10.11
N SER A 45 -22.08 6.53 -10.96
CA SER A 45 -22.98 5.45 -10.56
C SER A 45 -22.23 4.32 -9.87
N ASP A 46 -22.90 3.61 -8.96
CA ASP A 46 -22.34 2.44 -8.27
C ASP A 46 -21.84 1.37 -9.26
N ASP A 47 -22.55 1.19 -10.38
CA ASP A 47 -22.17 0.26 -11.44
C ASP A 47 -20.83 0.65 -12.09
N SER A 48 -20.60 1.95 -12.31
CA SER A 48 -19.34 2.45 -12.90
C SER A 48 -18.16 2.30 -11.92
N VAL A 49 -18.37 2.52 -10.63
CA VAL A 49 -17.37 2.26 -9.59
C VAL A 49 -17.04 0.76 -9.54
N GLY A 50 -18.06 -0.09 -9.57
CA GLY A 50 -17.89 -1.54 -9.54
C GLY A 50 -17.12 -2.06 -10.75
N ALA A 51 -17.37 -1.51 -11.95
CA ALA A 51 -16.62 -1.86 -13.17
C ALA A 51 -15.14 -1.46 -13.04
N PHE A 52 -14.87 -0.22 -12.63
CA PHE A 52 -13.50 0.26 -12.41
C PHE A 52 -12.74 -0.62 -11.41
N LEU A 53 -13.33 -0.95 -10.27
CA LEU A 53 -12.66 -1.76 -9.25
C LEU A 53 -12.34 -3.17 -9.74
N ARG A 54 -13.22 -3.81 -10.53
CA ARG A 54 -12.96 -5.14 -11.10
C ARG A 54 -11.81 -5.12 -12.10
N GLU A 55 -11.73 -4.10 -12.93
CA GLU A 55 -10.67 -3.95 -13.92
C GLU A 55 -9.34 -3.57 -13.28
N HIS A 56 -9.33 -2.53 -12.45
CA HIS A 56 -8.13 -1.97 -11.80
C HIS A 56 -7.44 -2.95 -10.85
N TRP A 57 -8.21 -3.85 -10.22
CA TRP A 57 -7.72 -4.85 -9.27
C TRP A 57 -7.80 -6.29 -9.79
N SER A 58 -7.90 -6.47 -11.11
CA SER A 58 -7.73 -7.79 -11.74
C SER A 58 -6.36 -8.37 -11.38
N ARG A 59 -6.29 -9.70 -11.16
CA ARG A 59 -5.06 -10.38 -10.73
C ARG A 59 -4.73 -11.56 -11.65
N PRO A 60 -3.44 -11.84 -11.92
CA PRO A 60 -2.28 -10.99 -11.60
C PRO A 60 -2.35 -9.63 -12.31
N LEU A 61 -1.68 -8.60 -11.76
CA LEU A 61 -1.68 -7.29 -12.41
C LEU A 61 -0.95 -7.39 -13.75
N ALA A 62 -1.49 -6.75 -14.78
CA ALA A 62 -0.79 -6.61 -16.06
C ALA A 62 0.47 -5.74 -15.91
N ALA A 63 1.47 -6.00 -16.76
CA ALA A 63 2.63 -5.12 -16.87
C ALA A 63 2.20 -3.73 -17.35
N GLN A 64 2.91 -2.70 -16.93
CA GLN A 64 2.66 -1.31 -17.31
C GLN A 64 2.91 -1.07 -18.80
N GLY A 65 3.75 -1.90 -19.42
CA GLY A 65 4.12 -1.79 -20.82
C GLY A 65 5.07 -0.61 -21.10
N PRO A 66 5.22 -0.20 -22.37
CA PRO A 66 6.09 0.90 -22.73
C PRO A 66 5.53 2.21 -22.18
N ALA A 67 6.38 2.97 -21.51
CA ALA A 67 6.02 4.30 -21.04
C ALA A 67 5.93 5.30 -22.21
N PRO A 68 5.06 6.31 -22.14
CA PRO A 68 5.02 7.39 -23.11
C PRO A 68 6.39 8.07 -23.30
N GLU A 69 6.76 8.39 -24.55
CA GLU A 69 8.07 8.98 -24.89
C GLU A 69 8.33 10.29 -24.13
N ARG A 70 7.28 11.08 -23.91
CA ARG A 70 7.33 12.37 -23.20
C ARG A 70 7.69 12.27 -21.72
N PHE A 71 7.59 11.08 -21.11
CA PHE A 71 7.92 10.92 -19.70
C PHE A 71 9.43 11.07 -19.50
N SER A 72 9.82 11.76 -18.44
CA SER A 72 11.19 11.73 -17.91
C SER A 72 11.56 10.36 -17.35
N ALA A 73 12.84 10.14 -17.02
CA ALA A 73 13.28 8.89 -16.40
C ALA A 73 12.53 8.59 -15.09
N ALA A 74 12.31 9.61 -14.25
CA ALA A 74 11.56 9.48 -13.01
C ALA A 74 10.09 9.12 -13.27
N GLU A 75 9.45 9.73 -14.28
CA GLU A 75 8.06 9.43 -14.63
C GLU A 75 7.89 8.00 -15.20
N ARG A 76 8.89 7.48 -15.90
CA ARG A 76 8.86 6.09 -16.41
C ARG A 76 9.08 5.04 -15.33
N SER A 77 9.67 5.43 -14.19
CA SER A 77 10.07 4.49 -13.16
C SER A 77 8.90 4.00 -12.32
N LEU A 78 9.00 2.74 -11.89
CA LEU A 78 8.09 2.13 -10.92
C LEU A 78 8.68 2.11 -9.50
N ALA A 79 9.92 2.56 -9.35
CA ALA A 79 10.59 2.59 -8.06
C ALA A 79 9.97 3.67 -7.15
N PRO A 80 9.69 3.35 -5.88
CA PRO A 80 9.11 4.30 -4.93
C PRO A 80 10.05 5.49 -4.63
N ALA A 81 11.36 5.30 -4.75
CA ALA A 81 12.34 6.39 -4.60
C ALA A 81 12.13 7.52 -5.64
N ASP A 82 11.81 7.18 -6.89
CA ASP A 82 11.54 8.15 -7.95
C ASP A 82 10.21 8.89 -7.72
N CYS A 83 9.20 8.19 -7.18
CA CYS A 83 7.97 8.82 -6.71
C CYS A 83 8.27 9.84 -5.60
N GLY A 84 9.21 9.52 -4.70
CA GLY A 84 9.66 10.38 -3.60
C GLY A 84 10.33 11.68 -4.03
N GLY A 85 10.80 11.79 -5.29
CA GLY A 85 11.35 13.03 -5.84
C GLY A 85 10.34 14.18 -5.87
N CYS A 86 9.07 13.89 -6.16
CA CYS A 86 7.99 14.87 -6.13
C CYS A 86 7.04 14.70 -4.92
N HIS A 87 6.97 13.50 -4.35
CA HIS A 87 6.06 13.15 -3.25
C HIS A 87 6.81 12.79 -1.95
N ALA A 88 7.69 13.68 -1.51
CA ALA A 88 8.60 13.42 -0.39
C ALA A 88 7.88 13.00 0.91
N ALA A 89 6.77 13.66 1.26
CA ALA A 89 5.99 13.33 2.44
C ALA A 89 5.37 11.91 2.35
N GLN A 90 4.69 11.61 1.24
CA GLN A 90 4.07 10.30 1.03
C GLN A 90 5.11 9.17 0.96
N HIS A 91 6.26 9.44 0.35
CA HIS A 91 7.35 8.47 0.30
C HIS A 91 7.94 8.20 1.69
N ALA A 92 8.10 9.24 2.54
CA ALA A 92 8.52 9.06 3.92
C ALA A 92 7.52 8.21 4.73
N ASP A 93 6.23 8.51 4.60
CA ASP A 93 5.15 7.76 5.26
C ASP A 93 5.11 6.29 4.79
N TRP A 94 5.20 6.07 3.48
CA TRP A 94 5.26 4.73 2.88
C TRP A 94 6.46 3.95 3.41
N LYS A 95 7.66 4.56 3.45
CA LYS A 95 8.88 3.91 3.91
C LYS A 95 8.80 3.44 5.37
N ALA A 96 8.04 4.14 6.21
CA ALA A 96 7.79 3.76 7.59
C ALA A 96 6.65 2.72 7.77
N SER A 97 5.94 2.38 6.70
CA SER A 97 4.77 1.49 6.75
C SER A 97 5.11 0.00 6.63
N LEU A 98 4.13 -0.85 6.92
CA LEU A 98 4.23 -2.29 6.65
C LEU A 98 4.33 -2.60 5.15
N HIS A 99 3.80 -1.74 4.27
CA HIS A 99 3.84 -1.95 2.82
C HIS A 99 5.27 -1.94 2.27
N ALA A 100 6.10 -1.00 2.70
CA ALA A 100 7.53 -0.96 2.33
C ALA A 100 8.32 -2.16 2.87
N ASN A 101 7.80 -2.82 3.91
CA ASN A 101 8.43 -3.98 4.55
C ASN A 101 7.75 -5.30 4.17
N ALA A 102 6.84 -5.30 3.20
CA ALA A 102 6.06 -6.48 2.85
C ALA A 102 6.96 -7.61 2.33
N MET A 103 8.05 -7.30 1.63
CA MET A 103 9.01 -8.28 1.11
C MET A 103 10.22 -8.45 2.04
N GLY A 104 9.94 -8.82 3.28
CA GLY A 104 10.94 -9.07 4.31
C GLY A 104 11.69 -10.40 4.13
N PRO A 105 12.78 -10.62 4.89
CA PRO A 105 13.65 -11.79 4.75
C PRO A 105 12.94 -13.12 5.00
N GLY A 106 11.95 -13.16 5.90
CA GLY A 106 11.20 -14.39 6.18
C GLY A 106 10.29 -14.84 5.03
N LEU A 107 9.78 -13.90 4.24
CA LEU A 107 9.04 -14.21 3.02
C LEU A 107 10.00 -14.62 1.90
N MET A 108 11.10 -13.88 1.72
CA MET A 108 12.11 -14.23 0.74
C MET A 108 12.68 -15.63 0.96
N GLY A 109 12.94 -16.03 2.21
CA GLY A 109 13.40 -17.38 2.53
C GLY A 109 12.43 -18.50 2.14
N GLN A 110 11.14 -18.22 1.98
CA GLN A 110 10.17 -19.18 1.46
C GLN A 110 10.14 -19.18 -0.07
N LEU A 111 10.24 -18.00 -0.69
CA LEU A 111 10.20 -17.83 -2.15
C LEU A 111 11.44 -18.39 -2.84
N VAL A 112 12.64 -18.27 -2.25
CA VAL A 112 13.89 -18.72 -2.90
C VAL A 112 13.99 -20.25 -3.07
N GLU A 113 13.20 -21.01 -2.32
CA GLU A 113 13.13 -22.48 -2.44
C GLU A 113 12.10 -22.93 -3.49
N MET A 114 11.36 -22.00 -4.08
CA MET A 114 10.40 -22.28 -5.15
C MET A 114 11.10 -22.33 -6.50
N ASP A 115 10.49 -23.01 -7.49
CA ASP A 115 10.98 -22.99 -8.85
C ASP A 115 10.83 -21.57 -9.44
N ALA A 116 11.92 -21.02 -9.98
CA ALA A 116 11.95 -19.69 -10.57
C ALA A 116 10.90 -19.49 -11.68
N GLU A 117 10.56 -20.57 -12.40
CA GLU A 117 9.59 -20.55 -13.50
C GLU A 117 8.14 -20.75 -13.02
N ASP A 118 7.92 -21.14 -11.76
CA ASP A 118 6.58 -21.34 -11.18
C ASP A 118 5.94 -20.01 -10.75
N ARG A 119 5.65 -19.18 -11.76
CA ARG A 119 5.06 -17.86 -11.57
C ARG A 119 3.69 -17.92 -10.88
N ASP A 120 2.92 -18.97 -11.11
CA ASP A 120 1.60 -19.12 -10.51
C ASP A 120 1.72 -19.37 -9.00
N ALA A 121 2.63 -20.25 -8.57
CA ALA A 121 2.87 -20.44 -7.13
C ALA A 121 3.43 -19.18 -6.48
N HIS A 122 4.31 -18.42 -7.16
CA HIS A 122 4.76 -17.13 -6.63
C HIS A 122 3.59 -16.17 -6.35
N GLN A 123 2.53 -16.18 -7.18
CA GLN A 123 1.38 -15.31 -6.99
C GLN A 123 0.65 -15.53 -5.67
N ASP A 124 0.71 -16.72 -5.07
CA ASP A 124 0.10 -16.97 -3.76
C ASP A 124 0.66 -16.03 -2.68
N CYS A 125 1.92 -15.62 -2.84
CA CYS A 125 2.61 -14.66 -1.99
C CYS A 125 2.56 -13.24 -2.57
N ILE A 126 3.06 -13.05 -3.80
CA ILE A 126 3.41 -11.70 -4.27
C ILE A 126 2.20 -10.88 -4.70
N ARG A 127 1.02 -11.48 -4.91
CA ARG A 127 -0.23 -10.74 -5.18
C ARG A 127 -0.61 -9.73 -4.09
N CYS A 128 -0.03 -9.86 -2.90
CA CYS A 128 -0.19 -8.91 -1.80
C CYS A 128 1.14 -8.26 -1.37
N HIS A 129 2.27 -8.93 -1.57
CA HIS A 129 3.56 -8.46 -1.06
C HIS A 129 4.39 -7.65 -2.07
N ALA A 130 4.23 -7.89 -3.37
CA ALA A 130 4.91 -7.21 -4.47
C ALA A 130 4.15 -7.45 -5.81
N PRO A 131 2.96 -6.85 -5.97
CA PRO A 131 1.96 -7.34 -6.91
C PRO A 131 2.14 -6.92 -8.37
N LEU A 132 3.13 -6.07 -8.70
CA LEU A 132 3.38 -5.67 -10.09
C LEU A 132 3.92 -6.85 -10.91
N ALA A 133 3.58 -6.91 -12.20
CA ALA A 133 4.17 -7.92 -13.10
C ALA A 133 5.71 -7.76 -13.16
N GLU A 134 6.20 -6.52 -13.17
CA GLU A 134 7.63 -6.20 -13.16
C GLU A 134 8.32 -6.65 -11.86
N GLN A 135 7.57 -6.68 -10.74
CA GLN A 135 8.05 -7.29 -9.49
C GLN A 135 8.09 -8.80 -9.58
N ALA A 136 7.08 -9.44 -10.20
CA ALA A 136 7.09 -10.87 -10.44
C ALA A 136 8.28 -11.30 -11.33
N ASP A 137 8.58 -10.54 -12.38
CA ASP A 137 9.73 -10.78 -13.26
C ASP A 137 11.05 -10.60 -12.52
N ALA A 138 11.18 -9.53 -11.73
CA ALA A 138 12.36 -9.29 -10.91
C ALA A 138 12.57 -10.37 -9.84
N LEU A 139 11.50 -10.96 -9.29
CA LEU A 139 11.58 -12.07 -8.35
C LEU A 139 12.06 -13.35 -9.04
N ALA A 140 11.44 -13.73 -10.15
CA ALA A 140 11.82 -14.93 -10.90
C ALA A 140 13.30 -14.90 -11.30
N ALA A 141 13.77 -13.75 -11.80
CA ALA A 141 15.18 -13.55 -12.12
C ALA A 141 16.09 -13.71 -10.88
N ALA A 142 15.68 -13.17 -9.72
CA ALA A 142 16.45 -13.28 -8.48
C ALA A 142 16.50 -14.72 -7.94
N ILE A 143 15.41 -15.49 -8.04
CA ILE A 143 15.38 -16.90 -7.66
C ILE A 143 16.29 -17.72 -8.59
N ALA A 144 16.19 -17.51 -9.90
CA ALA A 144 17.05 -18.18 -10.88
C ALA A 144 18.54 -17.92 -10.62
N ASP A 145 18.88 -16.73 -10.12
CA ASP A 145 20.25 -16.29 -9.79
C ASP A 145 20.70 -16.59 -8.35
N SER A 146 19.80 -17.10 -7.49
CA SER A 146 20.02 -17.23 -6.04
C SER A 146 21.19 -18.14 -5.63
N GLY A 147 21.74 -18.93 -6.55
CA GLY A 147 22.97 -19.72 -6.37
C GLY A 147 24.24 -19.14 -7.02
N ARG A 148 24.16 -17.99 -7.70
CA ARG A 148 25.26 -17.43 -8.54
C ARG A 148 25.84 -16.11 -8.04
N ARG A 149 25.20 -15.42 -7.08
CA ARG A 149 25.67 -14.13 -6.57
C ARG A 149 26.70 -14.32 -5.44
N PRO A 150 27.94 -13.80 -5.57
CA PRO A 150 28.88 -13.82 -4.46
C PRO A 150 28.38 -12.92 -3.30
N PRO A 151 28.54 -13.35 -2.04
CA PRO A 151 28.17 -12.53 -0.90
C PRO A 151 28.98 -11.22 -0.87
N GLY A 152 28.33 -10.09 -0.56
CA GLY A 152 29.00 -8.81 -0.30
C GLY A 152 28.92 -7.74 -1.40
N HIS A 153 28.15 -7.95 -2.48
CA HIS A 153 27.85 -6.88 -3.43
C HIS A 153 26.48 -6.25 -3.13
N ALA A 154 26.49 -5.08 -2.50
CA ALA A 154 25.31 -4.24 -2.36
C ALA A 154 24.96 -3.65 -3.74
N SER A 155 24.10 -4.33 -4.49
CA SER A 155 23.41 -3.70 -5.62
C SER A 155 22.23 -2.87 -5.11
N ALA A 156 21.73 -1.96 -5.95
CA ALA A 156 20.40 -1.39 -5.72
C ALA A 156 19.40 -2.54 -5.46
N ARG A 157 18.48 -2.31 -4.52
CA ARG A 157 17.44 -3.27 -4.16
C ARG A 157 16.61 -3.57 -5.40
N ALA A 158 16.42 -4.85 -5.73
CA ALA A 158 15.58 -5.22 -6.86
C ALA A 158 14.12 -4.83 -6.57
N LEU A 159 13.34 -4.47 -7.60
CA LEU A 159 11.99 -3.94 -7.44
C LEU A 159 11.06 -4.89 -6.65
N HIS A 160 11.22 -6.21 -6.82
CA HIS A 160 10.45 -7.20 -6.06
C HIS A 160 10.68 -7.09 -4.54
N GLU A 161 11.87 -6.69 -4.12
CA GLU A 161 12.17 -6.56 -2.70
C GLU A 161 11.60 -5.25 -2.11
N GLU A 162 11.22 -4.26 -2.93
CA GLU A 162 10.67 -2.99 -2.44
C GLU A 162 9.24 -3.11 -1.85
N GLY A 163 8.67 -4.31 -1.81
CA GLY A 163 7.38 -4.58 -1.18
C GLY A 163 6.20 -4.03 -1.98
N LEU A 164 5.15 -3.59 -1.29
CA LEU A 164 3.99 -3.00 -1.94
C LEU A 164 4.29 -1.52 -2.24
N VAL A 165 4.76 -1.26 -3.46
CA VAL A 165 5.23 0.06 -3.93
C VAL A 165 4.09 0.96 -4.39
N CYS A 166 4.37 2.26 -4.56
CA CYS A 166 3.40 3.27 -5.00
C CYS A 166 2.67 2.86 -6.29
N ALA A 167 3.41 2.35 -7.28
CA ALA A 167 2.88 1.97 -8.59
C ALA A 167 1.90 0.79 -8.53
N ALA A 168 1.99 -0.09 -7.52
CA ALA A 168 1.06 -1.20 -7.33
C ALA A 168 -0.39 -0.73 -7.19
N CYS A 169 -0.59 0.42 -6.54
CA CYS A 169 -1.91 1.02 -6.35
C CYS A 169 -2.23 2.11 -7.38
N HIS A 170 -1.25 2.96 -7.65
CA HIS A 170 -1.47 4.24 -8.32
C HIS A 170 -1.23 4.22 -9.83
N VAL A 171 -0.72 3.14 -10.42
CA VAL A 171 -0.34 3.15 -11.84
C VAL A 171 -0.95 1.97 -12.61
N ARG A 172 -1.62 2.25 -13.73
CA ARG A 172 -2.06 1.25 -14.72
C ARG A 172 -1.77 1.76 -16.13
N ALA A 173 -1.10 0.95 -16.94
CA ALA A 173 -0.66 1.35 -18.28
C ALA A 173 0.00 2.75 -18.30
N HIS A 174 0.85 3.04 -17.31
CA HIS A 174 1.50 4.35 -17.10
C HIS A 174 0.57 5.56 -16.82
N GLN A 175 -0.73 5.34 -16.66
CA GLN A 175 -1.68 6.32 -16.15
C GLN A 175 -1.66 6.33 -14.62
N ARG A 176 -1.68 7.54 -14.02
CA ARG A 176 -1.59 7.74 -12.57
C ARG A 176 -2.98 8.02 -12.00
N PHE A 177 -3.39 7.19 -11.05
CA PHE A 177 -4.62 7.32 -10.28
C PHE A 177 -4.25 7.71 -8.87
N GLY A 178 -4.86 8.74 -8.31
CA GLY A 178 -4.52 9.20 -6.98
C GLY A 178 -5.48 10.25 -6.47
N PRO A 179 -5.33 10.64 -5.19
CA PRO A 179 -6.10 11.74 -4.64
C PRO A 179 -5.87 13.02 -5.47
N PRO A 180 -6.84 13.95 -5.46
CA PRO A 180 -6.68 15.25 -6.11
C PRO A 180 -5.38 15.92 -5.67
N ARG A 181 -4.83 16.75 -6.55
CA ARG A 181 -3.64 17.55 -6.22
C ARG A 181 -3.98 18.44 -5.02
N ARG A 182 -2.98 18.69 -4.16
CA ARG A 182 -3.17 19.49 -2.92
C ARG A 182 -3.65 20.92 -3.20
N ASP A 183 -3.35 21.44 -4.40
CA ASP A 183 -3.79 22.74 -4.88
C ASP A 183 -5.21 22.72 -5.52
N GLY A 184 -5.88 21.56 -5.53
CA GLY A 184 -7.20 21.38 -6.11
C GLY A 184 -7.22 21.28 -7.64
N SER A 185 -6.06 21.30 -8.31
CA SER A 185 -6.00 21.15 -9.76
C SER A 185 -6.29 19.70 -10.19
N ALA A 186 -7.05 19.55 -11.27
CA ALA A 186 -7.26 18.26 -11.93
C ALA A 186 -6.18 18.06 -13.00
N PRO A 187 -5.68 16.83 -13.20
CA PRO A 187 -4.89 16.52 -14.39
C PRO A 187 -5.77 16.69 -15.64
N ASP A 188 -5.21 17.20 -16.73
CA ASP A 188 -5.87 17.17 -18.04
C ASP A 188 -6.20 15.72 -18.39
N ALA A 189 -7.45 15.46 -18.76
CA ALA A 189 -7.95 14.12 -19.08
C ALA A 189 -7.26 13.45 -20.29
N ALA A 190 -6.36 14.17 -20.97
CA ALA A 190 -5.68 13.76 -22.20
C ALA A 190 -4.16 13.50 -22.03
N ALA A 191 -3.63 13.43 -20.80
CA ALA A 191 -2.23 13.11 -20.55
C ALA A 191 -2.01 11.60 -20.35
#